data_AF-A0A1M6R6I5-F1
#
_entry.id   AF-A0A1M6R6I5-F1
#
_cell.length_a   1.000
_cell.length_b   1.000
_cell.length_c   1.000
_cell.angle_alpha   90.00
_cell.angle_beta   90.00
_cell.angle_gamma   90.00
#
_symmetry.space_group_name_H-M   'P 1'
#
loop_
_entity.id
_entity.type
_entity.pdbx_description
1 polymer ?
#
loop_
_entity_poly.entity_id
_entity_poly.type
_entity_poly.pdbx_seq_one_letter_code
_entity_poly.pdbx_strand_id
1 'polypeptide(L)' 'MNLKKLLLQSLGGITLLLMLHFFGKNIGLYLPINLVTLVTAGILGLPGIILLVILGKILL' A
#
# COMPACT_ATOMS: atom_id res chain seq x y z
N MET A 1 -20.76 -4.39 -7.18
CA MET A 1 -19.53 -3.60 -6.90
C MET A 1 -19.32 -2.63 -8.06
N ASN A 2 -19.49 -1.32 -7.85
CA ASN A 2 -19.36 -0.35 -8.95
C ASN A 2 -17.88 -0.14 -9.31
N LEU A 3 -17.53 -0.26 -10.59
CA LEU A 3 -16.15 -0.17 -11.11
C LEU A 3 -15.42 1.10 -10.65
N LYS A 4 -16.16 2.22 -10.54
CA LYS A 4 -15.67 3.51 -10.06
C LYS A 4 -15.14 3.45 -8.61
N LYS A 5 -15.79 2.68 -7.74
CA LYS A 5 -15.38 2.51 -6.33
C LYS A 5 -14.09 1.68 -6.24
N LEU A 6 -13.90 0.71 -7.14
CA LEU A 6 -12.69 -0.10 -7.19
C LEU A 6 -11.49 0.72 -7.67
N LEU A 7 -11.68 1.52 -8.72
CA LEU A 7 -10.66 2.49 -9.19
C LEU A 7 -10.25 3.47 -8.09
N LEU A 8 -11.20 4.03 -7.34
CA LEU A 8 -10.91 4.97 -6.26
C LEU A 8 -10.10 4.31 -5.12
N GLN A 9 -10.44 3.07 -4.76
CA GLN A 9 -9.71 2.33 -3.72
C GLN A 9 -8.30 1.93 -4.18
N SER A 10 -8.16 1.50 -5.44
CA SER A 10 -6.88 1.18 -6.07
C SER A 10 -5.96 2.40 -6.09
N LEU A 11 -6.49 3.56 -6.52
CA LEU A 11 -5.76 4.82 -6.55
C LEU A 11 -5.31 5.23 -5.14
N GLY A 12 -6.18 5.12 -4.14
CA GLY A 12 -5.84 5.40 -2.75
C GLY A 12 -4.73 4.49 -2.21
N GLY A 13 -4.79 3.18 -2.51
CA GLY A 13 -3.76 2.22 -2.12
C GLY A 13 -2.40 2.51 -2.76
N ILE A 14 -2.38 2.76 -4.07
CA ILE A 14 -1.14 3.09 -4.79
C ILE A 14 -0.55 4.43 -4.31
N THR A 15 -1.40 5.43 -4.06
CA THR A 15 -0.97 6.72 -3.52
C THR A 15 -0.33 6.55 -2.14
N LEU A 16 -0.95 5.75 -1.27
CA LEU A 16 -0.42 5.47 0.07
C LEU A 16 0.90 4.68 0.00
N LEU A 17 1.02 3.71 -0.91
CA LEU A 17 2.27 2.98 -1.16
C LEU A 17 3.41 3.93 -1.52
N LEU A 18 3.17 4.87 -2.44
CA LEU A 18 4.14 5.88 -2.83
C LEU A 18 4.53 6.77 -1.65
N MET A 19 3.55 7.23 -0.87
CA MET A 19 3.84 8.04 0.33
C MET A 19 4.71 7.28 1.33
N LEU A 20 4.41 6.01 1.61
CA LEU A 20 5.19 5.19 2.53
C LEU A 20 6.59 4.88 1.99
N HIS A 21 6.74 4.73 0.67
CA HIS A 21 8.05 4.52 0.08
C HIS A 21 8.97 5.73 0.23
N PHE A 22 8.45 6.93 -0.09
CA PHE A 22 9.24 8.16 -0.03
C PHE A 22 9.41 8.72 1.38
N PHE A 23 8.34 8.79 2.17
CA PHE A 23 8.35 9.42 3.50
C PHE A 23 8.45 8.41 4.64
N GLY A 24 7.97 7.18 4.42
CA GLY A 24 7.90 6.16 5.46
C GLY A 24 9.26 5.71 5.99
N LYS A 25 10.35 5.90 5.23
CA LYS A 25 11.73 5.63 5.69
C LYS A 25 12.11 6.42 6.94
N ASN A 26 11.63 7.66 7.08
CA ASN A 26 11.98 8.50 8.24
C ASN A 26 11.22 8.13 9.51
N ILE A 27 10.08 7.45 9.38
CA ILE A 27 9.20 7.06 10.50
C ILE A 27 9.24 5.55 10.78
N GLY A 28 10.16 4.80 10.14
CA GLY A 28 10.26 3.35 10.28
C GLY A 28 9.08 2.57 9.66
N LEU A 29 8.34 3.21 8.75
CA LEU A 29 7.25 2.62 7.98
C LEU A 29 7.60 2.59 6.49
N TYR A 30 8.75 2.00 6.17
CA TYR A 30 9.21 1.90 4.78
C TYR A 30 8.63 0.66 4.11
N LEU A 31 7.97 0.86 2.97
CA LEU A 31 7.50 -0.24 2.13
C LEU A 31 8.21 -0.15 0.76
N PRO A 32 9.00 -1.16 0.36
CA PRO A 32 9.69 -1.14 -0.93
C PRO A 32 8.67 -1.28 -2.06
N ILE A 33 8.78 -0.44 -3.10
CA ILE A 33 7.94 -0.57 -4.29
C ILE A 33 8.46 -1.75 -5.13
N ASN A 34 7.71 -2.85 -5.10
CA ASN A 34 7.90 -4.02 -5.94
C ASN A 34 6.56 -4.52 -6.51
N LEU A 35 6.60 -5.47 -7.45
CA LEU A 35 5.40 -6.02 -8.07
C LEU A 35 4.38 -6.54 -7.05
N VAL A 36 4.83 -7.21 -5.99
CA VAL A 36 3.94 -7.73 -4.94
C VAL A 36 3.22 -6.57 -4.24
N THR A 37 3.95 -5.58 -3.72
CA THR A 37 3.35 -4.43 -3.03
C THR A 37 2.44 -3.62 -3.93
N LEU A 38 2.76 -3.47 -5.21
CA LEU A 38 1.96 -2.72 -6.18
C LEU A 38 0.66 -3.44 -6.52
N VAL A 39 0.71 -4.76 -6.70
CA VAL A 39 -0.47 -5.60 -6.94
C VAL A 39 -1.38 -5.61 -5.71
N THR A 40 -0.82 -5.77 -4.52
CA THR A 40 -1.57 -5.73 -3.25
C THR A 40 -2.21 -4.35 -3.04
N ALA A 41 -1.47 -3.26 -3.29
CA ALA A 41 -1.98 -1.89 -3.25
C ALA A 41 -3.11 -1.65 -4.25
N GLY A 42 -2.96 -2.18 -5.47
CA GLY A 42 -3.91 -1.98 -6.55
C GLY A 42 -5.21 -2.78 -6.38
N ILE A 43 -5.13 -4.02 -5.87
CA ILE A 43 -6.27 -4.92 -5.71
C ILE A 43 -6.99 -4.66 -4.39
N LEU A 44 -6.25 -4.63 -3.27
CA LEU A 44 -6.84 -4.43 -1.96
C LEU A 44 -7.00 -2.95 -1.62
N GLY A 45 -6.30 -2.03 -2.28
CA GLY A 45 -6.39 -0.60 -1.98
C GLY A 45 -5.76 -0.24 -0.63
N LEU A 46 -6.38 0.73 0.05
CA LEU A 46 -6.01 1.16 1.39
C LEU A 46 -5.84 0.01 2.42
N PRO A 47 -6.80 -0.92 2.58
CA PRO A 47 -6.65 -2.00 3.56
C PRO A 47 -5.50 -2.96 3.22
N GLY A 48 -5.15 -3.12 1.95
CA GLY A 48 -3.98 -3.90 1.53
C GLY A 48 -2.67 -3.31 2.00
N ILE A 49 -2.54 -1.99 1.93
CA ILE A 49 -1.35 -1.28 2.41
C ILE A 49 -1.22 -1.37 3.93
N ILE A 50 -2.33 -1.19 4.65
CA ILE A 50 -2.34 -1.32 6.12
C ILE A 50 -1.87 -2.73 6.51
N LEU A 51 -2.37 -3.76 5.83
CA LEU A 51 -1.94 -5.14 6.04
C LEU A 51 -0.43 -5.31 5.78
N LEU A 52 0.07 -4.80 4.67
CA LEU A 52 1.49 -4.90 4.32
C LEU A 52 2.40 -4.17 5.30
N VAL A 53 1.96 -3.04 5.84
CA VAL A 53 2.70 -2.30 6.87
C VAL A 53 2.78 -3.11 8.17
N ILE A 54 1.66 -3.71 8.59
CA ILE A 54 1.64 -4.56 9.79
C ILE A 54 2.52 -5.80 9.59
N LEU A 55 2.40 -6.47 8.44
CA LEU A 55 3.23 -7.63 8.11
C LEU A 55 4.71 -7.26 8.06
N GLY A 56 5.04 -6.15 7.41
CA GLY A 56 6.39 -5.62 7.31
C GLY A 56 7.00 -5.25 8.65
N LYS A 57 6.19 -4.91 9.66
CA LYS A 57 6.64 -4.69 11.04
C LYS A 57 6.76 -5.95 11.90
N ILE A 58 6.09 -7.03 11.52
CA ILE A 58 6.12 -8.31 12.27
C ILE A 58 7.25 -9.21 11.76
N LEU A 59 7.58 -9.13 10.46
CA LEU A 59 8.60 -9.96 9.80
C LEU A 59 10.02 -9.38 9.85
N LEU A 60 10.19 -8.12 10.28
CA LEU A 60 11.46 -7.39 10.44
C LEU A 60 11.60 -6.90 11.88
#